data_AF-A0A5C6G424-F1
#
_entry.id   AF-A0A5C6G424-F1
#
_cell.length_a   1.000
_cell.length_b   1.000
_cell.length_c   1.000
_cell.angle_alpha   90.00
_cell.angle_beta   90.00
_cell.angle_gamma   90.00
#
_symmetry.space_group_name_H-M   'P 1'
#
loop_
_entity.id
_entity.type
_entity.pdbx_description
1 polymer ?
#
loop_
_entity_poly.entity_id
_entity_poly.type
_entity_poly.pdbx_seq_one_letter_code
_entity_poly.pdbx_strand_id
1 'polypeptide(L)'
;MDVAHPRRILAVSLDTQAEQLSRVIRDLTGSEVGLPRELAGTTCELVLRTRYYTAAVPVWLDLVVSPSEWSASFLSDEAGEVLAVLGGLVVVFALPATEEGAGGVRDLLRHVGRVVDEGLGAWEWDGVRLAVGVGDARDAGDAEEWDELCAEAGLEFVQVGGGHVGLNDFGGIPRVREALESNDWAQAPSDFGHFEGVPDDGDDEHLGAENLEFGFDPADFEALKKAIWEARPEEEPPATAGPAATSSGDAACDGSVQDGLDDEDVDRVEKMMRKLQAARDAGEGLPEAQRKRMAARAVEEVMKEL
;
A
#
# COMPACT_ATOMS: atom_id res chain seq x y z
N MET A 1 21.69 12.24 11.71
CA MET A 1 21.53 11.09 12.63
C MET A 1 22.36 9.93 12.07
N ASP A 2 22.92 9.05 12.91
CA ASP A 2 23.62 7.85 12.44
C ASP A 2 22.82 6.62 12.88
N VAL A 3 22.48 5.74 11.95
CA VAL A 3 21.67 4.54 12.24
C VAL A 3 22.63 3.40 12.56
N ALA A 4 22.77 3.08 13.85
CA ALA A 4 23.75 2.10 14.33
C ALA A 4 23.41 0.64 13.96
N HIS A 5 22.12 0.30 13.87
CA HIS A 5 21.64 -1.06 13.61
C HIS A 5 20.53 -1.06 12.55
N PRO A 6 20.85 -0.76 11.29
CA PRO A 6 19.83 -0.71 10.26
C PRO A 6 19.27 -2.10 9.95
N ARG A 7 17.97 -2.16 9.58
CA ARG A 7 17.37 -3.33 8.93
C ARG A 7 18.11 -3.67 7.64
N ARG A 8 17.93 -4.90 7.14
CA ARG A 8 18.74 -5.45 6.03
C ARG A 8 17.98 -5.42 4.72
N ILE A 9 18.73 -5.39 3.61
CA ILE A 9 18.17 -5.56 2.27
C ILE A 9 18.42 -7.01 1.83
N LEU A 10 17.39 -7.67 1.31
CA LEU A 10 17.56 -8.92 0.56
C LEU A 10 17.51 -8.60 -0.94
N ALA A 11 18.58 -8.88 -1.66
CA ALA A 11 18.65 -8.72 -3.11
C ALA A 11 18.72 -10.10 -3.78
N VAL A 12 17.70 -10.40 -4.59
CA VAL A 12 17.50 -11.72 -5.19
C VAL A 12 17.50 -11.64 -6.71
N SER A 13 18.04 -12.66 -7.36
CA SER A 13 17.97 -12.84 -8.80
C SER A 13 17.95 -14.32 -9.15
N LEU A 14 17.61 -14.67 -10.39
CA LEU A 14 17.81 -16.04 -10.87
C LEU A 14 19.30 -16.37 -10.92
N ASP A 15 19.67 -17.62 -10.68
CA ASP A 15 21.05 -18.11 -10.78
C ASP A 15 21.68 -17.88 -12.17
N THR A 16 20.85 -18.02 -13.20
CA THR A 16 21.18 -17.72 -14.61
C THR A 16 21.43 -16.24 -14.89
N GLN A 17 21.02 -15.34 -13.97
CA GLN A 17 21.09 -13.88 -14.10
C GLN A 17 21.96 -13.23 -13.02
N ALA A 18 22.90 -13.99 -12.44
CA ALA A 18 23.79 -13.51 -11.39
C ALA A 18 24.67 -12.31 -11.82
N GLU A 19 24.98 -12.18 -13.12
CA GLU A 19 25.75 -11.05 -13.66
C GLU A 19 24.98 -9.72 -13.54
N GLN A 20 23.66 -9.76 -13.73
CA GLN A 20 22.77 -8.61 -13.65
C GLN A 20 22.67 -8.13 -12.20
N LEU A 21 22.51 -9.06 -11.25
CA LEU A 21 22.55 -8.75 -9.82
C LEU A 21 23.89 -8.10 -9.45
N SER A 22 25.01 -8.72 -9.81
CA SER A 22 26.35 -8.16 -9.54
C SER A 22 26.52 -6.75 -10.11
N ARG A 23 26.05 -6.51 -11.34
CA ARG A 23 26.08 -5.19 -11.98
C ARG A 23 25.28 -4.15 -11.22
N VAL A 24 24.02 -4.43 -10.89
CA VAL A 24 23.14 -3.49 -10.17
C VAL A 24 23.69 -3.18 -8.79
N ILE A 25 24.17 -4.19 -8.06
CA ILE A 25 24.75 -3.99 -6.73
C ILE A 25 26.05 -3.19 -6.80
N ARG A 26 26.90 -3.40 -7.82
CA ARG A 26 28.09 -2.57 -8.04
C ARG A 26 27.69 -1.12 -8.32
N ASP A 27 26.67 -0.88 -9.13
CA ASP A 27 26.21 0.47 -9.47
C ASP A 27 25.57 1.17 -8.23
N LEU A 28 24.96 0.41 -7.31
CA LEU A 28 24.41 0.91 -6.04
C LEU A 28 25.47 1.14 -4.96
N THR A 29 26.42 0.24 -4.79
CA THR A 29 27.42 0.32 -3.69
C THR A 29 28.69 1.05 -4.10
N GLY A 30 28.95 1.18 -5.40
CA GLY A 30 30.23 1.65 -5.94
C GLY A 30 31.40 0.68 -5.72
N SER A 31 31.15 -0.50 -5.16
CA SER A 31 32.16 -1.51 -4.85
C SER A 31 31.96 -2.75 -5.72
N GLU A 32 33.06 -3.38 -6.13
CA GLU A 32 32.97 -4.67 -6.81
C GLU A 32 32.55 -5.74 -5.80
N VAL A 33 31.42 -6.38 -6.10
CA VAL A 33 31.03 -7.62 -5.46
C VAL A 33 31.84 -8.74 -6.10
N GLY A 34 32.11 -9.83 -5.37
CA GLY A 34 32.87 -10.98 -5.85
C GLY A 34 32.32 -11.61 -7.14
N LEU A 35 32.87 -12.77 -7.52
CA LEU A 35 32.50 -13.41 -8.78
C LEU A 35 31.00 -13.77 -8.79
N PRO A 36 30.27 -13.58 -9.92
CA PRO A 36 28.82 -13.82 -10.02
C PRO A 36 28.33 -15.16 -9.45
N ARG A 37 29.10 -16.24 -9.62
CA ARG A 37 28.73 -17.59 -9.14
C ARG A 37 28.88 -17.78 -7.63
N GLU A 38 29.56 -16.87 -6.95
CA GLU A 38 29.79 -16.90 -5.50
C GLU A 38 28.92 -15.87 -4.77
N LEU A 39 27.98 -15.21 -5.45
CA LEU A 39 27.15 -14.15 -4.84
C LEU A 39 26.16 -14.70 -3.80
N ALA A 40 25.64 -15.91 -3.98
CA ALA A 40 24.64 -16.47 -3.09
C ALA A 40 25.18 -16.62 -1.66
N GLY A 41 24.48 -16.05 -0.68
CA GLY A 41 24.88 -16.08 0.73
C GLY A 41 25.98 -15.08 1.08
N THR A 42 26.37 -14.19 0.17
CA THR A 42 27.31 -13.11 0.47
C THR A 42 26.58 -11.87 0.99
N THR A 43 27.31 -11.05 1.75
CA THR A 43 26.81 -9.76 2.25
C THR A 43 27.72 -8.64 1.76
N CYS A 44 27.14 -7.59 1.23
CA CYS A 44 27.84 -6.33 0.97
C CYS A 44 27.21 -5.18 1.76
N GLU A 45 27.90 -4.04 1.82
CA GLU A 45 27.46 -2.88 2.60
C GLU A 45 27.08 -1.74 1.66
N LEU A 46 25.85 -1.25 1.80
CA LEU A 46 25.35 -0.09 1.08
C LEU A 46 25.34 1.13 2.02
N VAL A 47 26.21 2.10 1.75
CA VAL A 47 26.27 3.34 2.51
C VAL A 47 25.27 4.34 1.95
N LEU A 48 24.19 4.59 2.70
CA LEU A 48 23.18 5.59 2.41
C LEU A 48 23.50 6.88 3.15
N ARG A 49 23.52 8.01 2.44
CA ARG A 49 23.83 9.34 3.00
C ARG A 49 22.80 10.34 2.54
N THR A 50 21.89 10.69 3.45
CA THR A 50 20.88 11.71 3.23
C THR A 50 21.18 12.95 4.08
N ARG A 51 20.37 13.99 3.93
CA ARG A 51 20.43 15.18 4.81
C ARG A 51 20.00 14.87 6.25
N TYR A 52 19.26 13.79 6.45
CA TYR A 52 18.61 13.45 7.72
C TYR A 52 19.39 12.37 8.47
N TYR A 53 19.88 11.36 7.74
CA TYR A 53 20.61 10.24 8.34
C TYR A 53 21.77 9.74 7.47
N THR A 54 22.65 8.99 8.11
CA THR A 54 23.62 8.10 7.46
C THR A 54 23.38 6.69 7.99
N ALA A 55 23.40 5.71 7.10
CA ALA A 55 23.22 4.30 7.45
C ALA A 55 24.13 3.43 6.59
N ALA A 56 24.76 2.45 7.23
CA ALA A 56 25.51 1.39 6.58
C ALA A 56 24.61 0.14 6.50
N VAL A 57 23.81 0.03 5.45
CA VAL A 57 22.78 -0.99 5.31
C VAL A 57 23.40 -2.29 4.77
N PRO A 58 23.31 -3.42 5.50
CA PRO A 58 23.75 -4.71 4.98
C PRO A 58 22.81 -5.19 3.86
N VAL A 59 23.39 -5.60 2.74
CA VAL A 59 22.68 -6.19 1.61
C VAL A 59 23.07 -7.65 1.49
N TRP A 60 22.10 -8.53 1.71
CA TRP A 60 22.20 -9.97 1.50
C TRP A 60 21.92 -10.30 0.05
N LEU A 61 22.82 -11.04 -0.57
CA LEU A 61 22.70 -11.44 -1.96
C LEU A 61 22.31 -12.90 -2.03
N ASP A 62 21.28 -13.19 -2.81
CA ASP A 62 20.80 -14.54 -3.01
C ASP A 62 20.52 -14.85 -4.49
N LEU A 63 20.77 -16.09 -4.88
CA LEU A 63 20.58 -16.59 -6.24
C LEU A 63 19.59 -17.75 -6.22
N VAL A 64 18.48 -17.53 -6.90
CA VAL A 64 17.33 -18.44 -6.93
C VAL A 64 17.50 -19.42 -8.09
N VAL A 65 17.70 -20.70 -7.75
CA VAL A 65 17.71 -21.79 -8.73
C VAL A 65 16.28 -22.26 -9.01
N SER A 66 15.46 -22.40 -7.96
CA SER A 66 14.05 -22.79 -8.04
C SER A 66 13.22 -21.81 -7.21
N PRO A 67 12.42 -20.93 -7.85
CA PRO A 67 11.56 -19.98 -7.12
C PRO A 67 10.59 -20.63 -6.15
N SER A 68 10.07 -21.81 -6.49
CA SER A 68 9.15 -22.57 -5.65
C SER A 68 9.81 -23.08 -4.36
N GLU A 69 11.02 -23.63 -4.44
CA GLU A 69 11.77 -24.09 -3.26
C GLU A 69 12.26 -22.91 -2.42
N TRP A 70 12.69 -21.83 -3.08
CA TRP A 70 13.13 -20.61 -2.42
C TRP A 70 12.02 -19.99 -1.57
N SER A 71 10.83 -19.79 -2.15
CA SER A 71 9.70 -19.23 -1.40
C SER A 71 9.23 -20.15 -0.27
N ALA A 72 9.21 -21.47 -0.50
CA ALA A 72 8.87 -22.43 0.56
C ALA A 72 9.87 -22.37 1.73
N SER A 73 11.17 -22.16 1.45
CA SER A 73 12.19 -21.97 2.48
C SER A 73 11.98 -20.69 3.27
N PHE A 74 11.65 -19.57 2.61
CA PHE A 74 11.42 -18.28 3.29
C PHE A 74 10.10 -18.24 4.07
N LEU A 75 9.12 -19.06 3.70
CA LEU A 75 7.84 -19.21 4.39
C LEU A 75 7.85 -20.29 5.49
N SER A 76 9.00 -20.90 5.76
CA SER A 76 9.16 -21.83 6.88
C SER A 76 9.26 -21.07 8.21
N ASP A 77 8.86 -21.73 9.31
CA ASP A 77 8.93 -21.15 10.66
C ASP A 77 10.36 -20.74 11.02
N GLU A 78 11.37 -21.51 10.56
CA GLU A 78 12.78 -21.23 10.78
C GLU A 78 13.25 -19.92 10.12
N ALA A 79 12.61 -19.51 9.02
CA ALA A 79 12.97 -18.30 8.30
C ALA A 79 12.30 -17.03 8.86
N GLY A 80 11.43 -17.15 9.86
CA GLY A 80 10.75 -16.00 10.49
C GLY A 80 11.73 -14.97 11.04
N GLU A 81 12.81 -15.40 11.68
CA GLU A 81 13.86 -14.49 12.18
C GLU A 81 14.58 -13.74 11.04
N VAL A 82 14.74 -14.39 9.89
CA VAL A 82 15.36 -13.80 8.69
C VAL A 82 14.45 -12.72 8.12
N LEU A 83 13.15 -13.01 7.98
CA LEU A 83 12.16 -12.06 7.47
C LEU A 83 11.98 -10.84 8.40
N ALA A 84 11.97 -11.05 9.71
CA ALA A 84 11.79 -9.98 10.70
C ALA A 84 12.86 -8.88 10.59
N VAL A 85 14.09 -9.22 10.20
CA VAL A 85 15.20 -8.26 10.09
C VAL A 85 15.30 -7.58 8.73
N LEU A 86 14.51 -7.99 7.73
CA LEU A 86 14.48 -7.35 6.43
C LEU A 86 13.74 -6.03 6.52
N GLY A 87 14.31 -4.96 5.98
CA GLY A 87 13.66 -3.66 5.76
C GLY A 87 13.61 -3.26 4.28
N GLY A 88 14.17 -4.11 3.40
CA GLY A 88 14.06 -3.94 1.96
C GLY A 88 14.20 -5.26 1.21
N LEU A 89 13.48 -5.38 0.09
CA LEU A 89 13.54 -6.48 -0.84
C LEU A 89 13.73 -5.93 -2.25
N VAL A 90 14.79 -6.39 -2.93
CA VAL A 90 15.14 -5.96 -4.28
C VAL A 90 15.26 -7.18 -5.18
N VAL A 91 14.34 -7.34 -6.12
CA VAL A 91 14.42 -8.38 -7.14
C VAL A 91 15.14 -7.80 -8.35
N VAL A 92 16.20 -8.44 -8.83
CA VAL A 92 16.91 -8.01 -10.04
C VAL A 92 16.74 -9.08 -11.12
N PHE A 93 16.32 -8.67 -12.31
CA PHE A 93 16.21 -9.57 -13.45
C PHE A 93 16.57 -8.87 -14.76
N ALA A 94 17.00 -9.64 -15.75
CA ALA A 94 17.14 -9.16 -17.13
C ALA A 94 15.77 -9.10 -17.79
N LEU A 95 15.46 -7.99 -18.47
CA LEU A 95 14.27 -7.91 -19.30
C LEU A 95 14.36 -8.96 -20.42
N PRO A 96 13.39 -9.88 -20.51
CA PRO A 96 13.56 -11.09 -21.30
C PRO A 96 13.34 -10.82 -22.81
N ALA A 97 14.37 -11.14 -23.60
CA ALA A 97 14.27 -11.14 -25.06
C ALA A 97 13.55 -12.37 -25.65
N THR A 98 13.19 -13.35 -24.83
CA THR A 98 12.54 -14.62 -25.23
C THR A 98 11.43 -15.02 -24.26
N GLU A 99 10.45 -15.79 -24.72
CA GLU A 99 9.33 -16.29 -23.88
C GLU A 99 9.80 -17.23 -22.77
N GLU A 100 10.82 -18.05 -23.01
CA GLU A 100 11.39 -18.95 -21.99
C GLU A 100 12.01 -18.15 -20.84
N GLY A 101 12.78 -17.11 -21.16
CA GLY A 101 13.32 -16.18 -20.17
C GLY A 101 12.21 -15.43 -19.42
N ALA A 102 11.14 -15.05 -20.12
CA ALA A 102 9.99 -14.38 -19.50
C ALA A 102 9.24 -15.31 -18.55
N GLY A 103 9.09 -16.60 -18.90
CA GLY A 103 8.50 -17.61 -18.03
C GLY A 103 9.25 -17.76 -16.71
N GLY A 104 10.58 -17.81 -16.75
CA GLY A 104 11.42 -17.88 -15.54
C GLY A 104 11.29 -16.65 -14.64
N VAL A 105 11.29 -15.44 -15.21
CA VAL A 105 11.12 -14.20 -14.45
C VAL A 105 9.71 -14.08 -13.87
N ARG A 106 8.67 -14.41 -14.63
CA ARG A 106 7.27 -14.44 -14.13
C ARG A 106 7.12 -15.42 -12.98
N ASP A 107 7.77 -16.57 -13.07
CA ASP A 107 7.76 -17.55 -11.98
C ASP A 107 8.50 -17.05 -10.74
N LEU A 108 9.63 -16.37 -10.91
CA LEU A 108 10.32 -15.69 -9.81
C LEU A 108 9.41 -14.64 -9.15
N LEU A 109 8.84 -13.71 -9.92
CA LEU A 109 8.00 -12.63 -9.40
C LEU A 109 6.78 -13.17 -8.64
N ARG A 110 6.13 -14.23 -9.16
CA ARG A 110 5.01 -14.87 -8.47
C ARG A 110 5.40 -15.41 -7.09
N HIS A 111 6.53 -16.10 -7.01
CA HIS A 111 6.99 -16.70 -5.75
C HIS A 111 7.55 -15.66 -4.78
N VAL A 112 8.16 -14.59 -5.29
CA VAL A 112 8.55 -13.44 -4.48
C VAL A 112 7.31 -12.73 -3.93
N GLY A 113 6.30 -12.47 -4.77
CA GLY A 113 5.04 -11.88 -4.34
C GLY A 113 4.36 -12.70 -3.25
N ARG A 114 4.43 -14.03 -3.34
CA ARG A 114 3.97 -14.92 -2.27
C ARG A 114 4.71 -14.71 -0.94
N VAL A 115 6.04 -14.54 -0.96
CA VAL A 115 6.83 -14.23 0.25
C VAL A 115 6.50 -12.84 0.79
N VAL A 116 6.25 -11.86 -0.08
CA VAL A 116 5.82 -10.51 0.32
C VAL A 116 4.44 -10.55 0.99
N ASP A 117 3.50 -11.29 0.42
CA ASP A 117 2.13 -11.37 0.92
C ASP A 117 2.04 -12.21 2.21
N GLU A 118 2.50 -13.47 2.17
CA GLU A 118 2.38 -14.42 3.29
C GLU A 118 3.48 -14.22 4.36
N GLY A 119 4.69 -13.81 3.97
CA GLY A 119 5.86 -13.78 4.86
C GLY A 119 6.16 -12.41 5.46
N LEU A 120 6.03 -11.34 4.68
CA LEU A 120 6.34 -9.98 5.14
C LEU A 120 5.12 -9.24 5.67
N GLY A 121 3.90 -9.75 5.47
CA GLY A 121 2.66 -9.13 5.95
C GLY A 121 2.01 -8.17 4.93
N ALA A 122 2.24 -8.41 3.64
CA ALA A 122 1.60 -7.69 2.54
C ALA A 122 1.67 -6.16 2.72
N TRP A 123 0.54 -5.48 2.88
CA TRP A 123 0.46 -4.02 2.99
C TRP A 123 0.95 -3.46 4.34
N GLU A 124 1.02 -4.29 5.38
CA GLU A 124 1.43 -3.86 6.73
C GLU A 124 2.96 -3.73 6.86
N TRP A 125 3.71 -4.34 5.93
CA TRP A 125 5.16 -4.29 5.95
C TRP A 125 5.70 -2.91 5.57
N ASP A 126 6.28 -2.20 6.53
CA ASP A 126 6.92 -0.90 6.30
C ASP A 126 8.36 -1.05 5.75
N GLY A 127 8.50 -1.78 4.65
CA GLY A 127 9.77 -2.03 3.98
C GLY A 127 9.70 -1.71 2.49
N VAL A 128 10.86 -1.35 1.93
CA VAL A 128 10.99 -1.01 0.51
C VAL A 128 10.98 -2.25 -0.39
N ARG A 129 10.18 -2.22 -1.47
CA ARG A 129 9.93 -3.36 -2.36
C ARG A 129 10.18 -2.95 -3.81
N LEU A 130 11.25 -3.45 -4.39
CA LEU A 130 11.69 -3.03 -5.72
C LEU A 130 11.89 -4.23 -6.65
N ALA A 131 11.44 -4.07 -7.88
CA ALA A 131 11.70 -4.96 -9.00
C ALA A 131 12.53 -4.22 -10.06
N VAL A 132 13.78 -4.61 -10.22
CA VAL A 132 14.75 -3.95 -11.11
C VAL A 132 14.91 -4.75 -12.39
N GLY A 133 14.28 -4.25 -13.47
CA GLY A 133 14.40 -4.82 -14.81
C GLY A 133 15.61 -4.25 -15.55
N VAL A 134 16.63 -5.07 -15.82
CA VAL A 134 17.85 -4.66 -16.50
C VAL A 134 17.75 -4.89 -18.01
N GLY A 135 17.92 -3.83 -18.79
CA GLY A 135 17.90 -3.88 -20.26
C GLY A 135 16.86 -2.95 -20.89
N ASP A 136 16.58 -3.20 -22.16
CA ASP A 136 15.65 -2.40 -22.95
C ASP A 136 14.38 -3.23 -23.16
N ALA A 137 13.23 -2.72 -22.69
CA ALA A 137 11.92 -3.24 -23.08
C ALA A 137 11.78 -3.17 -24.60
N ARG A 138 11.13 -4.16 -25.21
CA ARG A 138 11.02 -4.24 -26.68
C ARG A 138 10.23 -3.08 -27.25
N ASP A 139 9.21 -2.66 -26.52
CA ASP A 139 8.36 -1.51 -26.78
C ASP A 139 7.74 -1.01 -25.46
N ALA A 140 6.93 0.06 -25.54
CA ALA A 140 6.28 0.63 -24.36
C ALA A 140 5.23 -0.31 -23.72
N GLY A 141 4.61 -1.21 -24.50
CA GLY A 141 3.63 -2.16 -24.00
C GLY A 141 4.27 -3.29 -23.20
N ASP A 142 5.46 -3.74 -23.62
CA ASP A 142 6.27 -4.70 -22.87
C ASP A 142 6.66 -4.13 -21.49
N ALA A 143 7.07 -2.85 -21.41
CA ALA A 143 7.38 -2.20 -20.13
C ALA A 143 6.16 -2.10 -19.20
N GLU A 144 4.97 -1.78 -19.73
CA GLU A 144 3.71 -1.70 -18.98
C GLU A 144 3.29 -3.09 -18.46
N GLU A 145 3.48 -4.15 -19.24
CA GLU A 145 3.22 -5.52 -18.79
C GLU A 145 4.13 -5.91 -17.61
N TRP A 146 5.42 -5.56 -17.66
CA TRP A 146 6.33 -5.82 -16.54
C TRP A 146 6.00 -5.00 -15.29
N ASP A 147 5.58 -3.74 -15.48
CA ASP A 147 5.10 -2.89 -14.38
C ASP A 147 3.88 -3.51 -13.68
N GLU A 148 2.87 -3.94 -14.44
CA GLU A 148 1.67 -4.61 -13.93
C GLU A 148 2.03 -5.91 -13.18
N LEU A 149 2.88 -6.76 -13.76
CA LEU A 149 3.32 -8.01 -13.12
C LEU A 149 4.08 -7.77 -11.81
N CYS A 150 4.89 -6.71 -11.74
CA CYS A 150 5.60 -6.36 -10.50
C CYS A 150 4.63 -5.80 -9.46
N ALA A 151 3.68 -4.95 -9.88
CA ALA A 151 2.66 -4.39 -9.00
C ALA A 151 1.76 -5.48 -8.40
N GLU A 152 1.37 -6.50 -9.19
CA GLU A 152 0.64 -7.68 -8.70
C GLU A 152 1.43 -8.45 -7.62
N ALA A 153 2.76 -8.50 -7.75
CA ALA A 153 3.65 -9.09 -6.75
C ALA A 153 3.93 -8.15 -5.55
N GLY A 154 3.33 -6.96 -5.52
CA GLY A 154 3.54 -5.95 -4.49
C GLY A 154 4.91 -5.26 -4.54
N LEU A 155 5.51 -5.15 -5.74
CA LEU A 155 6.82 -4.56 -5.98
C LEU A 155 6.70 -3.32 -6.89
N GLU A 156 7.47 -2.26 -6.61
CA GLU A 156 7.62 -1.14 -7.55
C GLU A 156 8.63 -1.51 -8.65
N PHE A 157 8.23 -1.39 -9.92
CA PHE A 157 9.10 -1.67 -11.06
C PHE A 157 10.00 -0.48 -11.41
N VAL A 158 11.30 -0.76 -11.57
CA VAL A 158 12.30 0.22 -12.00
C VAL A 158 13.15 -0.38 -13.12
N GLN A 159 13.06 0.19 -14.31
CA GLN A 159 13.91 -0.22 -15.43
C GLN A 159 15.30 0.43 -15.35
N VAL A 160 16.35 -0.39 -15.49
CA VAL A 160 17.77 0.01 -15.53
C VAL A 160 18.37 -0.38 -16.88
N GLY A 161 18.65 0.62 -17.72
CA GLY A 161 18.92 0.39 -19.14
C GLY A 161 17.81 1.01 -19.97
N GLY A 162 18.02 1.14 -21.27
CA GLY A 162 17.16 1.89 -22.17
C GLY A 162 17.80 3.21 -22.54
N GLY A 163 18.23 3.34 -23.79
CA GLY A 163 18.71 4.62 -24.37
C GLY A 163 17.63 5.71 -24.48
N HIS A 164 16.48 5.56 -23.82
CA HIS A 164 15.43 6.57 -23.78
C HIS A 164 15.81 7.69 -22.81
N VAL A 165 16.73 8.55 -23.27
CA VAL A 165 16.88 9.91 -22.76
C VAL A 165 15.67 10.70 -23.26
N GLY A 166 14.58 10.68 -22.50
CA GLY A 166 13.42 11.52 -22.79
C GLY A 166 12.11 10.86 -22.42
N LEU A 167 11.70 11.05 -21.17
CA LEU A 167 10.35 11.46 -20.73
C LEU A 167 10.18 11.24 -19.23
N ASN A 168 11.03 10.41 -18.60
CA ASN A 168 11.04 10.17 -17.17
C ASN A 168 12.48 10.40 -16.65
N ASP A 169 12.83 11.64 -16.31
CA ASP A 169 14.16 12.02 -15.78
C ASP A 169 14.47 11.42 -14.38
N PHE A 170 13.71 10.39 -13.96
CA PHE A 170 13.75 9.73 -12.66
C PHE A 170 13.78 8.19 -12.77
N GLY A 171 14.29 7.62 -13.86
CA GLY A 171 14.45 6.15 -14.02
C GLY A 171 15.82 5.62 -13.59
N GLY A 172 15.92 4.31 -13.39
CA GLY A 172 17.20 3.59 -13.23
C GLY A 172 17.79 3.54 -11.82
N ILE A 173 19.12 3.37 -11.72
CA ILE A 173 19.84 3.25 -10.44
C ILE A 173 19.59 4.45 -9.49
N PRO A 174 19.49 5.71 -9.95
CA PRO A 174 19.14 6.83 -9.09
C PRO A 174 17.77 6.67 -8.40
N ARG A 175 16.77 6.10 -9.10
CA ARG A 175 15.44 5.83 -8.52
C ARG A 175 15.48 4.75 -7.46
N VAL A 176 16.20 3.66 -7.75
CA VAL A 176 16.44 2.59 -6.77
C VAL A 176 17.09 3.18 -5.51
N ARG A 177 18.11 4.03 -5.68
CA ARG A 177 18.77 4.70 -4.56
C ARG A 177 17.82 5.61 -3.78
N GLU A 178 17.02 6.43 -4.46
CA GLU A 178 16.05 7.33 -3.82
C GLU A 178 15.03 6.56 -2.97
N ALA A 179 14.50 5.45 -3.49
CA ALA A 179 13.57 4.59 -2.76
C ALA A 179 14.22 4.00 -1.50
N LEU A 180 15.46 3.50 -1.60
CA LEU A 180 16.22 3.00 -0.45
C LEU A 180 16.55 4.11 0.56
N GLU A 181 16.88 5.32 0.09
CA GLU A 181 17.18 6.48 0.95
C GLU A 181 15.94 7.03 1.67
N SER A 182 14.74 6.81 1.12
CA SER A 182 13.48 7.25 1.71
C SER A 182 12.93 6.30 2.76
N ASN A 183 13.47 5.07 2.85
CA ASN A 183 13.05 4.06 3.81
C ASN A 183 13.55 4.36 5.23
N ASP A 184 12.76 3.99 6.24
CA ASP A 184 13.16 4.08 7.65
C ASP A 184 13.93 2.84 8.08
N TRP A 185 15.25 2.98 8.17
CA TRP A 185 16.16 1.88 8.55
C TRP A 185 16.30 1.70 10.06
N ALA A 186 15.81 2.65 10.87
CA ALA A 186 16.01 2.62 12.33
C ALA A 186 14.92 1.84 13.08
N GLN A 187 13.88 1.37 12.37
CA GLN A 187 12.80 0.62 12.98
C GLN A 187 13.30 -0.69 13.57
N ALA A 188 12.86 -0.98 14.80
CA ALA A 188 13.00 -2.31 15.36
C ALA A 188 12.26 -3.30 14.46
N PRO A 189 12.71 -4.56 14.36
CA PRO A 189 11.90 -5.61 13.72
C PRO A 189 10.50 -5.54 14.35
N SER A 190 9.48 -5.29 13.52
CA SER A 190 8.10 -5.32 14.00
C SER A 190 7.92 -6.62 14.75
N ASP A 191 7.27 -6.54 15.89
CA ASP A 191 6.88 -7.66 16.72
C ASP A 191 5.76 -8.45 16.03
N PHE A 192 6.07 -8.98 14.84
CA PHE A 192 5.29 -9.92 14.06
C PHE A 192 5.33 -11.26 14.81
N GLY A 193 4.67 -11.32 15.97
CA GLY A 193 4.58 -12.57 16.72
C GLY A 193 4.26 -12.45 18.20
N HIS A 194 4.65 -11.37 18.89
CA HIS A 194 4.23 -11.16 20.26
C HIS A 194 2.98 -10.26 20.30
N PHE A 195 1.85 -10.85 19.95
CA PHE A 195 0.67 -10.57 20.78
C PHE A 195 1.13 -10.96 22.20
N GLU A 196 1.45 -9.99 23.05
CA GLU A 196 1.56 -10.24 24.48
C GLU A 196 0.29 -11.00 24.83
N GLY A 197 0.47 -12.30 25.09
CA GLY A 197 -0.56 -13.13 25.67
C GLY A 197 -1.01 -12.36 26.89
N VAL A 198 -2.20 -11.78 26.80
CA VAL A 198 -2.94 -11.26 27.93
C VAL A 198 -2.74 -12.30 29.03
N PRO A 199 -2.23 -11.91 30.21
CA PRO A 199 -2.10 -12.88 31.29
C PRO A 199 -3.44 -13.58 31.41
N ASP A 200 -3.40 -14.91 31.35
CA ASP A 200 -4.52 -15.82 31.60
C ASP A 200 -4.92 -15.67 33.08
N ASP A 201 -5.46 -14.51 33.44
CA ASP A 201 -6.38 -14.35 34.54
C ASP A 201 -7.74 -14.74 33.96
N GLY A 202 -8.15 -15.96 34.29
CA GLY A 202 -9.32 -16.64 33.75
C GLY A 202 -10.65 -16.00 34.12
N ASP A 203 -10.93 -14.83 33.57
CA ASP A 203 -12.26 -14.24 33.50
C ASP A 203 -12.76 -14.36 32.05
N ASP A 204 -13.55 -15.41 31.86
CA ASP A 204 -14.25 -15.83 30.64
C ASP A 204 -15.32 -14.78 30.26
N GLU A 205 -14.92 -13.68 29.62
CA GLU A 205 -15.83 -12.84 28.83
C GLU A 205 -15.48 -12.95 27.34
N HIS A 206 -16.38 -13.60 26.60
CA HIS A 206 -16.36 -13.78 25.16
C HIS A 206 -15.86 -12.54 24.39
N LEU A 207 -14.64 -12.63 23.84
CA LEU A 207 -14.19 -11.75 22.76
C LEU A 207 -14.96 -12.11 21.48
N GLY A 208 -16.18 -11.58 21.36
CA GLY A 208 -16.99 -11.70 20.16
C GLY A 208 -16.38 -10.91 19.00
N ALA A 209 -16.55 -11.44 17.79
CA ALA A 209 -16.14 -10.86 16.50
C ALA A 209 -16.83 -9.52 16.14
N GLU A 210 -17.41 -8.84 17.13
CA GLU A 210 -18.11 -7.55 17.01
C GLU A 210 -17.26 -6.38 17.54
N ASN A 211 -16.14 -6.64 18.23
CA ASN A 211 -15.25 -5.59 18.79
C ASN A 211 -14.03 -5.26 17.92
N LEU A 212 -13.99 -5.72 16.66
CA LEU A 212 -13.05 -5.22 15.65
C LEU A 212 -13.61 -4.00 14.90
N GLU A 213 -14.37 -3.16 15.60
CA GLU A 213 -14.83 -1.87 15.09
C GLU A 213 -13.66 -0.89 15.18
N PHE A 214 -13.15 -0.54 14.00
CA PHE A 214 -12.13 0.46 13.73
C PHE A 214 -12.49 1.79 14.41
N GLY A 215 -12.15 1.95 15.70
CA GLY A 215 -11.99 3.21 16.45
C GLY A 215 -12.98 4.35 16.24
N PHE A 216 -14.18 4.10 15.74
CA PHE A 216 -15.22 5.09 15.48
C PHE A 216 -16.43 4.71 16.32
N ASP A 217 -16.57 5.36 17.48
CA ASP A 217 -17.80 5.24 18.26
C ASP A 217 -18.95 5.91 17.46
N PRO A 218 -20.17 5.35 17.44
CA PRO A 218 -21.34 6.00 16.85
C PRO A 218 -21.52 7.46 17.30
N ALA A 219 -21.08 7.81 18.51
CA ALA A 219 -21.05 9.18 19.01
C ALA A 219 -20.07 10.10 18.25
N ASP A 220 -18.93 9.58 17.81
CA ASP A 220 -17.95 10.33 16.99
C ASP A 220 -18.48 10.56 15.57
N PHE A 221 -19.31 9.65 15.06
CA PHE A 221 -19.97 9.82 13.77
C PHE A 221 -21.07 10.90 13.82
N GLU A 222 -21.80 11.01 14.94
CA GLU A 222 -22.74 12.11 15.16
C GLU A 222 -22.03 13.45 15.37
N ALA A 223 -20.91 13.46 16.09
CA ALA A 223 -20.08 14.66 16.24
C ALA A 223 -19.53 15.13 14.89
N LEU A 224 -19.06 14.22 14.04
CA LEU A 224 -18.58 14.52 12.69
C LEU A 224 -19.71 15.02 11.78
N LYS A 225 -20.89 14.39 11.82
CA LYS A 225 -22.08 14.87 11.09
C LYS A 225 -22.47 16.27 11.53
N LYS A 226 -22.48 16.54 12.83
CA LYS A 226 -22.82 17.85 13.38
C LYS A 226 -21.80 18.92 12.96
N ALA A 227 -20.51 18.59 12.98
CA ALA A 227 -19.46 19.50 12.53
C ALA A 227 -19.55 19.82 11.03
N ILE A 228 -19.89 18.84 10.18
CA ILE A 228 -20.11 19.05 8.74
C ILE A 228 -21.34 19.93 8.49
N TRP A 229 -22.39 19.76 9.30
CA TRP A 229 -23.62 20.54 9.17
C TRP A 229 -23.45 21.99 9.66
N GLU A 230 -22.68 22.21 10.73
CA GLU A 230 -22.36 23.53 11.27
C GLU A 230 -21.35 24.31 10.40
N ALA A 231 -20.55 23.62 9.58
CA ALA A 231 -19.54 24.25 8.73
C ALA A 231 -20.05 24.68 7.34
N ARG A 232 -21.35 24.50 7.02
CA ARG A 232 -21.89 24.93 5.72
C ARG A 232 -22.15 26.44 5.74
N PRO A 233 -21.42 27.26 4.94
CA PRO A 233 -21.65 28.69 4.88
C PRO A 233 -22.99 28.97 4.19
N GLU A 234 -23.81 29.82 4.79
CA GLU A 234 -24.99 30.42 4.18
C GLU A 234 -24.55 31.32 3.01
N GLU A 235 -24.79 30.89 1.76
CA GLU A 235 -24.74 31.76 0.59
C GLU A 235 -26.16 32.27 0.27
N GLU A 236 -26.33 33.59 0.35
CA GLU A 236 -27.60 34.31 0.09
C GLU A 236 -28.06 34.25 -1.40
N PRO A 237 -29.39 34.24 -1.66
CA PRO A 237 -29.98 34.28 -3.01
C PRO A 237 -30.36 35.71 -3.51
N PRO A 238 -30.85 35.90 -4.76
CA PRO A 238 -30.44 37.00 -5.65
C PRO A 238 -31.40 38.22 -5.84
N ALA A 239 -30.78 39.34 -6.22
CA ALA A 239 -31.21 40.45 -7.11
C ALA A 239 -32.59 41.14 -6.98
N THR A 240 -32.60 42.47 -6.77
CA THR A 240 -33.14 43.47 -7.74
C THR A 240 -32.96 44.95 -7.31
N ALA A 241 -32.59 45.79 -8.29
CA ALA A 241 -32.82 47.23 -8.48
C ALA A 241 -32.48 48.27 -7.38
N GLY A 242 -31.50 49.14 -7.68
CA GLY A 242 -31.09 50.31 -6.88
C GLY A 242 -32.12 51.45 -6.78
N PRO A 243 -31.83 52.54 -6.03
CA PRO A 243 -30.72 53.43 -6.37
C PRO A 243 -29.86 53.92 -5.18
N ALA A 244 -28.80 54.64 -5.54
CA ALA A 244 -27.73 55.17 -4.70
C ALA A 244 -28.17 56.00 -3.47
N ALA A 245 -27.47 55.84 -2.34
CA ALA A 245 -26.70 56.88 -1.65
C ALA A 245 -26.19 56.43 -0.26
N THR A 246 -24.86 56.54 -0.08
CA THR A 246 -24.11 56.97 1.13
C THR A 246 -24.33 56.33 2.52
N SER A 247 -23.19 55.82 3.04
CA SER A 247 -22.61 56.01 4.38
C SER A 247 -23.20 55.28 5.61
N SER A 248 -22.47 54.22 6.02
CA SER A 248 -21.86 53.96 7.34
C SER A 248 -22.70 54.08 8.63
N GLY A 249 -22.62 53.03 9.47
CA GLY A 249 -22.85 53.10 10.91
C GLY A 249 -23.23 51.76 11.54
N ASP A 250 -22.48 51.37 12.57
CA ASP A 250 -22.57 50.12 13.34
C ASP A 250 -23.93 49.82 14.01
N ALA A 251 -24.16 48.52 14.30
CA ALA A 251 -24.45 47.95 15.64
C ALA A 251 -25.58 46.90 15.69
N ALA A 252 -25.19 45.72 16.20
CA ALA A 252 -25.89 44.86 17.17
C ALA A 252 -27.23 44.15 16.82
N CYS A 253 -27.13 42.82 16.95
CA CYS A 253 -28.03 41.85 17.60
C CYS A 253 -29.44 41.51 17.05
N ASP A 254 -29.61 40.18 16.89
CA ASP A 254 -30.73 39.34 17.35
C ASP A 254 -31.84 38.95 16.35
N GLY A 255 -31.85 37.66 16.02
CA GLY A 255 -33.01 36.79 16.28
C GLY A 255 -34.07 36.62 15.20
N SER A 256 -34.00 35.47 14.51
CA SER A 256 -35.08 34.49 14.22
C SER A 256 -35.19 34.05 12.75
N VAL A 257 -34.41 33.02 12.42
CA VAL A 257 -34.65 32.16 11.25
C VAL A 257 -35.69 31.14 11.67
N GLN A 258 -36.88 31.22 11.09
CA GLN A 258 -37.87 30.15 11.11
C GLN A 258 -37.77 29.49 9.73
N ASP A 259 -37.03 28.39 9.65
CA ASP A 259 -37.13 27.47 8.51
C ASP A 259 -37.36 26.08 9.09
N GLY A 260 -38.63 25.69 9.10
CA GLY A 260 -39.05 24.36 9.50
C GLY A 260 -38.68 23.40 8.38
N LEU A 261 -37.91 22.37 8.70
CA LEU A 261 -37.81 21.18 7.86
C LEU A 261 -39.23 20.63 7.72
N ASP A 262 -39.78 20.60 6.50
CA ASP A 262 -41.12 20.09 6.26
C ASP A 262 -41.18 18.60 6.68
N ASP A 263 -42.16 18.26 7.53
CA ASP A 263 -42.37 16.91 8.08
C ASP A 263 -42.45 15.83 6.97
N GLU A 264 -42.79 16.21 5.74
CA GLU A 264 -42.86 15.33 4.56
C GLU A 264 -41.49 14.75 4.15
N ASP A 265 -40.39 15.47 4.37
CA ASP A 265 -39.04 14.97 4.05
C ASP A 265 -38.56 13.96 5.10
N VAL A 266 -38.98 14.12 6.35
CA VAL A 266 -38.68 13.17 7.44
C VAL A 266 -39.41 11.86 7.21
N ASP A 267 -40.69 11.91 6.85
CA ASP A 267 -41.50 10.72 6.53
C ASP A 267 -40.94 9.95 5.32
N ARG A 268 -40.40 10.67 4.34
CA ARG A 268 -39.78 10.07 3.13
C ARG A 268 -38.48 9.35 3.47
N VAL A 269 -37.64 9.92 4.35
CA VAL A 269 -36.39 9.29 4.82
C VAL A 269 -36.68 8.08 5.73
N GLU A 270 -37.69 8.16 6.60
CA GLU A 270 -38.06 7.04 7.46
C GLU A 270 -38.58 5.84 6.64
N LYS A 271 -39.39 6.10 5.60
CA LYS A 271 -39.87 5.06 4.67
C LYS A 271 -38.71 4.43 3.88
N MET A 272 -37.69 5.20 3.53
CA MET A 272 -36.48 4.72 2.87
C MET A 272 -35.66 3.79 3.78
N MET A 273 -35.40 4.21 5.02
CA MET A 273 -34.67 3.38 6.00
C MET A 273 -35.38 2.07 6.28
N ARG A 274 -36.72 2.10 6.42
CA ARG A 274 -37.51 0.90 6.69
C ARG A 274 -37.51 -0.10 5.53
N LYS A 275 -37.45 0.36 4.29
CA LYS A 275 -37.33 -0.49 3.09
C LYS A 275 -35.94 -1.11 2.95
N LEU A 276 -34.88 -0.33 3.21
CA LEU A 276 -33.50 -0.81 3.19
C LEU A 276 -33.24 -1.84 4.30
N GLN A 277 -33.81 -1.63 5.49
CA GLN A 277 -33.70 -2.57 6.59
C GLN A 277 -34.44 -3.89 6.30
N ALA A 278 -35.64 -3.84 5.72
CA ALA A 278 -36.35 -5.05 5.29
C ALA A 278 -35.60 -5.86 4.21
N ALA A 279 -34.91 -5.19 3.28
CA ALA A 279 -34.07 -5.84 2.28
C ALA A 279 -32.80 -6.45 2.87
N ARG A 280 -32.25 -5.85 3.93
CA ARG A 280 -31.10 -6.37 4.69
C ARG A 280 -31.48 -7.66 5.42
N ASP A 281 -32.59 -7.67 6.15
CA ASP A 281 -33.05 -8.83 6.92
C ASP A 281 -33.41 -10.01 6.01
N ALA A 282 -33.94 -9.75 4.82
CA ALA A 282 -34.19 -10.77 3.80
C ALA A 282 -32.90 -11.35 3.18
N GLY A 283 -31.75 -10.67 3.33
CA GLY A 283 -30.45 -11.05 2.78
C GLY A 283 -29.55 -11.82 3.74
N GLU A 284 -29.94 -11.99 5.01
CA GLU A 284 -29.10 -12.60 6.07
C GLU A 284 -28.90 -14.12 5.93
N GLY A 285 -29.59 -14.78 5.01
CA GLY A 285 -29.42 -16.21 4.74
C GLY A 285 -28.77 -16.56 3.39
N LEU A 286 -28.40 -15.57 2.56
CA LEU A 286 -27.93 -15.80 1.20
C LEU A 286 -26.41 -15.57 1.04
N PRO A 287 -25.75 -16.30 0.10
CA PRO A 287 -24.36 -16.06 -0.26
C PRO A 287 -24.10 -14.62 -0.67
N GLU A 288 -22.91 -14.11 -0.37
CA GLU A 288 -22.55 -12.69 -0.48
C GLU A 288 -22.81 -12.09 -1.89
N ALA A 289 -22.56 -12.88 -2.94
CA ALA A 289 -22.82 -12.47 -4.32
C ALA A 289 -24.31 -12.26 -4.64
N GLN A 290 -25.22 -13.01 -4.01
CA GLN A 290 -26.66 -12.81 -4.14
C GLN A 290 -27.16 -11.67 -3.25
N ARG A 291 -26.57 -11.50 -2.06
CA ARG A 291 -26.87 -10.39 -1.14
C ARG A 291 -26.55 -9.03 -1.78
N LYS A 292 -25.38 -8.90 -2.41
CA LYS A 292 -24.96 -7.68 -3.14
C LYS A 292 -25.92 -7.34 -4.29
N ARG A 293 -26.40 -8.34 -5.04
CA ARG A 293 -27.38 -8.14 -6.13
C ARG A 293 -28.77 -7.75 -5.61
N MET A 294 -29.20 -8.32 -4.49
CA MET A 294 -30.49 -7.99 -3.87
C MET A 294 -30.48 -6.58 -3.27
N ALA A 295 -29.39 -6.19 -2.60
CA ALA A 295 -29.20 -4.84 -2.08
C ALA A 295 -29.18 -3.80 -3.21
N ALA A 296 -28.45 -4.06 -4.30
CA ALA A 296 -28.41 -3.16 -5.45
C ALA A 296 -29.79 -2.95 -6.08
N ARG A 297 -30.60 -4.01 -6.21
CA ARG A 297 -31.97 -3.91 -6.73
C ARG A 297 -32.91 -3.13 -5.80
N ALA A 298 -32.80 -3.34 -4.49
CA ALA A 298 -33.60 -2.61 -3.51
C ALA A 298 -33.26 -1.11 -3.51
N VAL A 299 -31.97 -0.76 -3.64
CA VAL A 299 -31.52 0.63 -3.77
C VAL A 299 -32.02 1.26 -5.08
N GLU A 300 -31.98 0.52 -6.19
CA GLU A 300 -32.51 0.97 -7.48
C GLU A 300 -34.03 1.23 -7.44
N GLU A 301 -34.79 0.38 -6.74
CA GLU A 301 -36.23 0.56 -6.57
C GLU A 301 -36.57 1.77 -5.70
N VAL A 302 -35.80 2.02 -4.64
CA VAL A 302 -35.93 3.21 -3.77
C VAL A 302 -35.60 4.49 -4.54
N MET A 303 -34.55 4.49 -5.36
CA MET A 303 -34.18 5.62 -6.22
C MET A 303 -35.24 5.94 -7.29
N LYS A 304 -36.06 4.96 -7.66
CA LYS A 304 -37.12 5.12 -8.68
C LYS A 304 -38.44 5.64 -8.10
N GLU A 305 -38.63 5.57 -6.79
CA GLU A 305 -39.81 6.10 -6.08
C GLU A 305 -39.63 7.54 -5.56
N LEU A 306 -38.42 8.11 -5.72
CA LEU A 306 -38.11 9.53 -5.51
C LEU A 306 -38.53 10.36 -6.73
#